data_AF-A0A7C1A508-F1
#
_entry.id   AF-A0A7C1A508-F1
#
_cell.length_a   1.000
_cell.length_b   1.000
_cell.length_c   1.000
_cell.angle_alpha   90.00
_cell.angle_beta   90.00
_cell.angle_gamma   90.00
#
_symmetry.space_group_name_H-M   'P 1'
#
loop_
_entity.id
_entity.type
_entity.pdbx_description
1 polymer ?
#
loop_
_entity_poly.entity_id
_entity_poly.type
_entity_poly.pdbx_seq_one_letter_code
_entity_poly.pdbx_strand_id
1 'polypeptide(L)'
;MAAQDPRDDDTPPWDVALEAVAAQESRRLRRALSIADFHRLAADLDFRTHDFLATIRQLVAHGVWRHHLGEAPEGHPMSEAELERLYVHGRIDEDLAEKFAVTWEPRG
;
A
#
# COMPACT_ATOMS: atom_id res chain seq x y z
N MET A 1 33.30 -26.36 -14.75
CA MET A 1 31.85 -26.28 -14.51
C MET A 1 31.59 -24.97 -13.78
N ALA A 2 30.91 -24.04 -14.43
CA ALA A 2 30.63 -22.72 -13.86
C ALA A 2 29.71 -22.85 -12.65
N ALA A 3 30.01 -22.08 -11.60
CA ALA A 3 29.20 -21.94 -10.40
C ALA A 3 27.79 -21.48 -10.78
N GLN A 4 26.78 -22.20 -10.30
CA GLN A 4 25.43 -21.65 -10.20
C GLN A 4 25.39 -20.86 -8.89
N ASP A 5 25.30 -19.54 -8.99
CA ASP A 5 25.03 -18.67 -7.85
C ASP A 5 23.53 -18.79 -7.52
N PRO A 6 23.12 -19.22 -6.30
CA PRO A 6 21.71 -19.37 -5.96
C PRO A 6 21.07 -18.07 -5.47
N ARG A 7 21.58 -16.88 -5.86
CA ARG A 7 21.14 -15.58 -5.30
C ARG A 7 20.52 -14.67 -6.35
N ASP A 8 19.38 -15.09 -6.91
CA ASP A 8 18.56 -14.19 -7.74
C ASP A 8 17.11 -14.10 -7.23
N ASP A 9 16.84 -14.57 -6.00
CA ASP A 9 15.49 -14.52 -5.37
C ASP A 9 15.38 -13.43 -4.29
N ASP A 10 16.42 -12.61 -4.08
CA ASP A 10 16.42 -11.57 -3.04
C ASP A 10 15.77 -10.24 -3.49
N THR A 11 15.27 -10.18 -4.72
CA THR A 11 14.58 -8.98 -5.21
C THR A 11 13.11 -9.06 -4.78
N PRO A 12 12.64 -8.13 -3.91
CA PRO A 12 11.25 -8.12 -3.51
C PRO A 12 10.33 -7.92 -4.73
N PRO A 13 9.11 -8.49 -4.72
CA PRO A 13 8.17 -8.38 -5.84
C PRO A 13 7.53 -6.98 -5.97
N TRP A 14 7.97 -6.01 -5.16
CA TRP A 14 7.48 -4.64 -5.15
C TRP A 14 8.62 -3.66 -5.40
N ASP A 15 8.26 -2.42 -5.72
CA ASP A 15 9.22 -1.36 -5.96
C ASP A 15 9.80 -0.85 -4.63
N VAL A 16 11.06 -1.18 -4.37
CA VAL A 16 11.77 -0.82 -3.13
C VAL A 16 11.95 0.69 -2.98
N ALA A 17 11.99 1.43 -4.09
CA ALA A 17 12.08 2.89 -4.05
C ALA A 17 10.74 3.49 -3.59
N LEU A 18 9.62 2.99 -4.12
CA LEU A 18 8.29 3.43 -3.70
C LEU A 18 7.96 3.03 -2.26
N GLU A 19 8.42 1.85 -1.81
CA GLU A 19 8.36 1.45 -0.40
C GLU A 19 9.10 2.45 0.49
N ALA A 20 10.36 2.77 0.15
CA ALA A 20 11.19 3.67 0.93
C ALA A 20 10.57 5.08 1.03
N VAL A 21 10.02 5.58 -0.08
CA VAL A 21 9.30 6.86 -0.13
C VAL A 21 8.08 6.83 0.78
N ALA A 22 7.22 5.81 0.65
CA ALA A 22 6.01 5.68 1.46
C ALA A 22 6.35 5.53 2.96
N ALA A 23 7.35 4.73 3.30
CA ALA A 23 7.80 4.54 4.67
C ALA A 23 8.38 5.85 5.25
N GLN A 24 9.16 6.58 4.47
CA GLN A 24 9.69 7.89 4.86
C GLN A 24 8.55 8.87 5.12
N GLU A 25 7.54 8.89 4.25
CA GLU A 25 6.40 9.79 4.40
C GLU A 25 5.56 9.47 5.65
N SER A 26 5.27 8.20 5.89
CA SER A 26 4.57 7.76 7.10
C SER A 26 5.33 8.18 8.36
N ARG A 27 6.66 8.01 8.38
CA ARG A 27 7.53 8.45 9.48
C ARG A 27 7.55 9.96 9.64
N ARG A 28 7.57 10.71 8.52
CA ARG A 28 7.56 12.18 8.51
C ARG A 28 6.27 12.73 9.10
N LEU A 29 5.13 12.17 8.71
CA LEU A 29 3.81 12.58 9.20
C LEU A 29 3.45 11.96 10.55
N ARG A 30 4.20 10.95 11.01
CA ARG A 30 3.94 10.16 12.23
C ARG A 30 2.53 9.58 12.27
N ARG A 31 2.04 9.12 11.13
CA ARG A 31 0.72 8.50 10.97
C ARG A 31 0.69 7.51 9.82
N ALA A 32 -0.34 6.66 9.81
CA ALA A 32 -0.70 5.88 8.64
C ALA A 32 -1.07 6.81 7.46
N LEU A 33 -0.74 6.37 6.26
CA LEU A 33 -0.98 7.10 5.01
C LEU A 33 -2.36 6.76 4.47
N SER A 34 -3.09 7.76 3.98
CA SER A 34 -4.35 7.56 3.27
C SER A 34 -4.12 7.59 1.75
N ILE A 35 -5.16 7.29 0.97
CA ILE A 35 -5.13 7.46 -0.49
C ILE A 35 -4.73 8.88 -0.90
N ALA A 36 -5.25 9.89 -0.21
CA ALA A 36 -4.89 11.28 -0.48
C ALA A 36 -3.37 11.54 -0.32
N ASP A 37 -2.71 10.87 0.63
CA ASP A 37 -1.26 10.96 0.77
C ASP A 37 -0.53 10.31 -0.41
N PHE A 38 -1.01 9.17 -0.92
CA PHE A 38 -0.42 8.52 -2.09
C PHE A 38 -0.62 9.34 -3.37
N HIS A 39 -1.77 9.98 -3.57
CA HIS A 39 -1.96 10.94 -4.66
C HIS A 39 -0.99 12.11 -4.56
N ARG A 40 -0.80 12.66 -3.35
CA ARG A 40 0.15 13.74 -3.15
C ARG A 40 1.59 13.29 -3.45
N LEU A 41 2.01 12.14 -2.92
CA LEU A 41 3.34 11.58 -3.19
C LEU A 41 3.58 11.33 -4.68
N ALA A 42 2.58 10.78 -5.37
CA ALA A 42 2.63 10.56 -6.80
C ALA A 42 2.83 11.88 -7.56
N ALA A 43 2.05 12.91 -7.23
CA ALA A 43 2.17 14.23 -7.85
C ALA A 43 3.50 14.93 -7.53
N ASP A 44 3.95 14.87 -6.28
CA ASP A 44 5.18 15.55 -5.82
C ASP A 44 6.45 14.94 -6.44
N LEU A 45 6.41 13.64 -6.77
CA LEU A 45 7.56 12.87 -7.25
C LEU A 45 7.45 12.45 -8.72
N ASP A 46 6.43 12.94 -9.44
CA ASP A 46 6.13 12.61 -10.85
C ASP A 46 5.96 11.11 -11.12
N PHE A 47 5.45 10.37 -10.14
CA PHE A 47 5.05 8.97 -10.27
C PHE A 47 3.55 8.87 -10.52
N ARG A 48 3.10 7.70 -10.99
CA ARG A 48 1.66 7.44 -11.11
C ARG A 48 1.14 6.84 -9.82
N THR A 49 0.00 7.33 -9.32
CA THR A 49 -0.62 6.81 -8.08
C THR A 49 -0.79 5.28 -8.10
N HIS A 50 -1.14 4.72 -9.26
CA HIS A 50 -1.30 3.27 -9.39
C HIS A 50 -0.04 2.45 -9.06
N ASP A 51 1.17 3.00 -9.25
CA ASP A 51 2.43 2.30 -8.95
C ASP A 51 2.65 2.27 -7.43
N PHE A 52 2.33 3.38 -6.74
CA PHE A 52 2.30 3.43 -5.29
C PHE A 52 1.29 2.43 -4.72
N LEU A 53 0.06 2.44 -5.22
CA LEU A 53 -0.99 1.55 -4.74
C LEU A 53 -0.66 0.07 -5.00
N ALA A 54 -0.07 -0.26 -6.15
CA ALA A 54 0.43 -1.60 -6.44
C ALA A 54 1.53 -2.03 -5.45
N THR A 55 2.47 -1.12 -5.13
CA THR A 55 3.54 -1.37 -4.16
C THR A 55 2.97 -1.61 -2.76
N ILE A 56 2.09 -0.73 -2.27
CA ILE A 56 1.46 -0.86 -0.96
C ILE A 56 0.66 -2.16 -0.83
N ARG A 57 -0.07 -2.55 -1.88
CA ARG A 57 -0.76 -3.84 -1.92
C ARG A 57 0.20 -4.99 -1.70
N GLN A 58 1.32 -5.04 -2.41
CA GLN A 58 2.31 -6.11 -2.25
C GLN A 58 2.87 -6.12 -0.83
N LEU A 59 3.21 -4.95 -0.29
CA LEU A 59 3.70 -4.83 1.09
C LEU A 59 2.69 -5.34 2.12
N VAL A 60 1.40 -5.07 1.94
CA VAL A 60 0.33 -5.61 2.79
C VAL A 60 0.18 -7.12 2.60
N ALA A 61 0.20 -7.61 1.37
CA ALA A 61 0.09 -9.04 1.05
C ALA A 61 1.23 -9.87 1.65
N HIS A 62 2.43 -9.29 1.73
CA HIS A 62 3.61 -9.89 2.33
C HIS A 62 3.75 -9.60 3.85
N GLY A 63 2.79 -8.88 4.44
CA GLY A 63 2.77 -8.58 5.86
C GLY A 63 3.83 -7.57 6.32
N VAL A 64 4.51 -6.89 5.40
CA VAL A 64 5.46 -5.79 5.67
C VAL A 64 4.70 -4.54 6.10
N TRP A 65 3.50 -4.33 5.54
CA TRP A 65 2.59 -3.25 5.91
C TRP A 65 1.26 -3.82 6.40
N ARG A 66 0.49 -2.98 7.09
CA ARG A 66 -0.88 -3.28 7.51
C ARG A 66 -1.81 -2.15 7.13
N HIS A 67 -3.07 -2.49 6.86
CA HIS A 67 -4.13 -1.51 6.67
C HIS A 67 -4.94 -1.33 7.95
N HIS A 68 -5.51 -0.15 8.11
CA HIS A 68 -6.46 0.20 9.15
C HIS A 68 -7.71 0.75 8.50
N LEU A 69 -8.86 0.28 8.97
CA LEU A 69 -10.14 0.85 8.61
C LEU A 69 -10.39 2.06 9.52
N GLY A 70 -10.79 3.17 8.91
CA GLY A 70 -11.23 4.34 9.66
C GLY A 70 -12.62 4.13 10.25
N GLU A 71 -13.23 5.23 10.67
CA GLU A 71 -14.62 5.18 11.15
C GLU A 71 -15.54 4.83 9.98
N ALA A 72 -16.31 3.77 10.16
CA ALA A 72 -17.26 3.30 9.16
C ALA A 72 -18.33 4.37 8.88
N PRO A 73 -18.68 4.64 7.60
CA PRO A 73 -19.81 5.49 7.29
C PRO A 73 -21.07 4.88 7.92
N GLU A 74 -21.77 5.68 8.74
CA GLU A 74 -23.05 5.31 9.34
C GLU A 74 -23.00 4.06 10.24
N GLY A 75 -21.83 3.72 10.79
CA GLY A 75 -21.65 2.55 11.65
C GLY A 75 -21.67 1.20 10.94
N HIS A 76 -21.54 1.18 9.61
CA HIS A 76 -21.45 -0.05 8.82
C HIS A 76 -19.99 -0.46 8.62
N PRO A 77 -19.44 -1.39 9.43
CA PRO A 77 -18.07 -1.84 9.25
C PRO A 77 -17.87 -2.45 7.87
N MET A 78 -16.68 -2.27 7.31
CA MET A 78 -16.34 -2.84 6.01
C MET A 78 -16.53 -4.36 6.04
N SER A 79 -17.35 -4.87 5.12
CA SER A 79 -17.60 -6.30 4.99
C SER A 79 -16.41 -7.02 4.37
N GLU A 80 -16.29 -8.34 4.56
CA GLU A 80 -15.23 -9.15 3.91
C GLU A 80 -15.28 -9.00 2.39
N ALA A 81 -16.47 -9.04 1.79
CA ALA A 81 -16.64 -8.81 0.36
C ALA A 81 -16.19 -7.39 -0.09
N GLU A 82 -16.30 -6.37 0.77
CA GLU A 82 -15.80 -5.03 0.48
C GLU A 82 -14.27 -5.00 0.63
N LEU A 83 -13.71 -5.67 1.62
CA LEU A 83 -12.27 -5.82 1.77
C LEU A 83 -11.64 -6.57 0.58
N GLU A 84 -12.28 -7.62 0.10
CA GLU A 84 -11.87 -8.32 -1.12
C GLU A 84 -11.94 -7.38 -2.34
N ARG A 85 -13.00 -6.57 -2.43
CA ARG A 85 -13.17 -5.55 -3.49
C ARG A 85 -12.12 -4.47 -3.44
N LEU A 86 -11.70 -4.06 -2.24
CA LEU A 86 -10.60 -3.12 -2.06
C LEU A 86 -9.33 -3.63 -2.75
N TYR A 87 -9.10 -4.95 -2.80
CA TYR A 87 -7.93 -5.55 -3.42
C TYR A 87 -8.26 -6.33 -4.72
N VAL A 88 -9.23 -5.88 -5.52
CA VAL A 88 -9.59 -6.54 -6.79
C VAL A 88 -8.53 -6.36 -7.89
N HIS A 89 -8.30 -7.42 -8.68
CA HIS A 89 -7.47 -7.43 -9.90
C HIS A 89 -6.04 -6.85 -9.77
N GLY A 90 -5.41 -6.99 -8.60
CA GLY A 90 -4.06 -6.43 -8.42
C GLY A 90 -4.02 -4.94 -8.05
N ARG A 91 -5.18 -4.29 -7.89
CA ARG A 91 -5.29 -2.85 -7.60
C ARG A 91 -5.98 -2.58 -6.27
N ILE A 92 -5.81 -1.35 -5.80
CA ILE A 92 -6.57 -0.80 -4.67
C ILE A 92 -7.74 -0.01 -5.24
N ASP A 93 -8.96 -0.29 -4.80
CA ASP A 93 -10.16 0.48 -5.15
C ASP A 93 -10.15 1.81 -4.39
N GLU A 94 -9.96 2.92 -5.12
CA GLU A 94 -9.72 4.22 -4.51
C GLU A 94 -10.98 4.79 -3.85
N ASP A 95 -12.13 4.63 -4.50
CA ASP A 95 -13.44 5.05 -3.98
C ASP A 95 -13.77 4.34 -2.67
N LEU A 96 -13.49 3.03 -2.60
CA LEU A 96 -13.76 2.24 -1.42
C LEU A 96 -12.83 2.58 -0.27
N ALA A 97 -11.54 2.80 -0.56
CA ALA A 97 -10.59 3.22 0.46
C ALA A 97 -10.87 4.63 0.98
N GLU A 98 -11.34 5.55 0.14
CA GLU A 98 -11.80 6.86 0.61
C GLU A 98 -13.06 6.72 1.48
N LYS A 99 -14.06 5.95 1.01
CA LYS A 99 -15.32 5.71 1.72
C LYS A 99 -15.12 5.16 3.14
N PHE A 100 -14.18 4.23 3.30
CA PHE A 100 -13.88 3.59 4.58
C PHE A 100 -12.68 4.22 5.31
N ALA A 101 -12.19 5.36 4.83
CA ALA A 101 -11.02 6.06 5.35
C ALA A 101 -9.86 5.09 5.64
N VAL A 102 -9.59 4.20 4.67
CA VAL A 102 -8.56 3.18 4.79
C VAL A 102 -7.20 3.86 4.81
N THR A 103 -6.38 3.45 5.76
CA THR A 103 -5.01 3.94 5.91
C THR A 103 -4.02 2.78 5.98
N TRP A 104 -2.78 3.03 5.58
CA TRP A 104 -1.73 2.03 5.53
C TRP A 104 -0.51 2.50 6.30
N GLU A 105 0.09 1.61 7.08
CA GLU A 105 1.34 1.88 7.79
C GLU A 105 2.29 0.68 7.76
N PRO A 106 3.61 0.93 7.84
CA PRO A 106 4.59 -0.14 7.99
C PRO A 106 4.35 -0.91 9.28
N ARG A 107 4.45 -2.24 9.20
CA ARG A 107 4.43 -3.12 10.36
C ARG A 107 5.81 -3.02 11.02
N GLY A 108 5.87 -2.26 12.12
CA GLY A 108 7.08 -2.09 12.92
C GLY A 108 7.59 -3.38 13.56
#